data_AF-A0A453P8A9-F1
#
_entry.id   AF-A0A453P8A9-F1
#
_cell.length_a   1.000
_cell.length_b   1.000
_cell.length_c   1.000
_cell.angle_alpha   90.00
_cell.angle_beta   90.00
_cell.angle_gamma   90.00
#
_symmetry.space_group_name_H-M   'P 1'
#
loop_
_entity.id
_entity.type
_entity.pdbx_description
1 polymer ?
#
loop_
_entity_poly.entity_id
_entity_poly.type
_entity_poly.pdbx_seq_one_letter_code
_entity_poly.pdbx_strand_id
1 'polypeptide(L)'
;MQAPKEIPQDYQCKDKFLIQSVIVQEGITHKDIVPEMFGRAPGRVVEEFKLRVIYIPANPPSPVPEGDEEEIADMEVDHEVFRQSMIDAASRQEYASGPQASHDKDASTVKPEVVKYVAENKKLQQELEQLSERRQSLGGFSRTFVLLVFLLSVLVGYWMTGRKV
;
A
#
# COMPACT_ATOMS: atom_id res chain seq x y z
N MET A 1 16.44 -18.06 -33.94
CA MET A 1 16.78 -17.33 -32.70
C MET A 1 16.07 -18.05 -31.56
N GLN A 2 16.80 -18.77 -30.70
CA GLN A 2 16.22 -19.46 -29.54
C GLN A 2 16.03 -18.47 -28.40
N ALA A 3 14.90 -18.55 -27.71
CA ALA A 3 14.62 -17.72 -26.53
C ALA A 3 15.59 -18.08 -25.39
N PRO A 4 16.10 -17.09 -24.63
CA PRO A 4 16.89 -17.35 -23.43
C PRO A 4 16.07 -18.20 -22.45
N LYS A 5 16.59 -19.38 -22.10
CA LYS A 5 15.95 -20.36 -21.21
C LYS A 5 16.06 -20.00 -19.73
N GLU A 6 16.83 -18.97 -19.40
CA GLU A 6 17.17 -18.63 -18.03
C GLU A 6 16.91 -17.15 -17.80
N ILE A 7 16.05 -16.90 -16.82
CA ILE A 7 15.73 -15.56 -16.34
C ILE A 7 17.03 -15.00 -15.72
N PRO A 8 17.49 -13.79 -16.11
CA PRO A 8 18.68 -13.20 -15.52
C PRO A 8 18.58 -13.23 -14.00
N GLN A 9 19.51 -13.94 -13.36
CA GLN A 9 19.52 -14.27 -11.93
C GLN A 9 19.77 -13.06 -11.00
N ASP A 10 19.57 -11.84 -11.51
CA ASP A 10 19.68 -10.62 -10.72
C ASP A 10 18.29 -10.05 -10.45
N TYR A 11 17.50 -10.77 -9.65
CA TYR A 11 16.23 -10.30 -9.09
C TYR A 11 16.43 -9.22 -8.00
N GLN A 12 17.60 -8.61 -7.91
CA GLN A 12 17.86 -7.50 -7.01
C GLN A 12 17.40 -6.19 -7.66
N CYS A 13 16.07 -6.02 -7.75
CA CYS A 13 15.52 -4.70 -8.02
C CYS A 13 15.99 -3.74 -6.91
N LYS A 14 16.82 -2.76 -7.27
CA LYS A 14 17.36 -1.75 -6.32
C LYS A 14 16.46 -0.52 -6.24
N ASP A 15 15.32 -0.56 -6.90
CA ASP A 15 14.39 0.55 -6.97
C ASP A 15 13.83 0.88 -5.59
N LYS A 16 13.61 2.18 -5.41
CA LYS A 16 13.06 2.74 -4.19
C LYS A 16 11.93 3.68 -4.57
N PHE A 17 10.78 3.49 -3.95
CA PHE A 17 9.69 4.45 -4.02
C PHE A 17 9.75 5.37 -2.82
N LEU A 18 9.55 6.66 -3.05
CA LEU A 18 9.35 7.65 -2.02
C LEU A 18 7.87 8.02 -2.02
N ILE A 19 7.19 7.75 -0.91
CA ILE A 19 5.84 8.22 -0.65
C ILE A 19 5.96 9.50 0.17
N GLN A 20 5.28 10.57 -0.26
CA GLN A 20 5.17 11.80 0.50
C GLN A 20 3.71 12.05 0.83
N SER A 21 3.42 12.35 2.10
CA SER A 21 2.10 12.70 2.61
C SER A 21 2.13 14.09 3.22
N VAL A 22 1.08 14.87 2.98
CA VAL A 22 0.94 16.25 3.45
C VAL A 22 -0.48 16.44 3.97
N ILE A 23 -0.61 17.13 5.10
CA ILE A 23 -1.92 17.52 5.63
C ILE A 23 -2.45 18.70 4.81
N VAL A 24 -3.64 18.53 4.25
CA VAL A 24 -4.34 19.56 3.47
C VAL A 24 -5.59 20.03 4.19
N GLN A 25 -6.01 21.27 3.92
CA GLN A 25 -7.25 21.82 4.46
C GLN A 25 -8.47 21.25 3.73
N GLU A 26 -9.62 21.24 4.41
CA GLU A 26 -10.89 20.81 3.81
C GLU A 26 -11.26 21.73 2.63
N GLY A 27 -11.74 21.13 1.54
CA GLY A 27 -12.14 21.86 0.32
C GLY A 27 -11.06 21.98 -0.77
N ILE A 28 -9.84 21.50 -0.52
CA ILE A 28 -8.80 21.36 -1.56
C ILE A 28 -9.27 20.34 -2.60
N THR A 29 -9.29 20.73 -3.87
CA THR A 29 -9.59 19.82 -4.98
C THR A 29 -8.30 19.39 -5.69
N HIS A 30 -8.39 18.38 -6.58
CA HIS A 30 -7.24 17.88 -7.33
C HIS A 30 -6.51 18.95 -8.16
N LYS A 31 -7.18 20.05 -8.50
CA LYS A 31 -6.62 21.17 -9.26
C LYS A 31 -5.72 22.08 -8.42
N ASP A 32 -5.92 22.07 -7.11
CA ASP A 32 -5.20 22.93 -6.16
C ASP A 32 -3.95 22.23 -5.60
N ILE A 33 -3.74 20.96 -5.97
CA ILE A 33 -2.56 20.18 -5.57
C ILE A 33 -1.36 20.67 -6.39
N VAL A 34 -0.51 21.49 -5.74
CA VAL A 34 0.71 22.01 -6.35
C VAL A 34 1.96 21.31 -5.80
N PRO A 35 3.03 21.14 -6.60
CA PRO A 35 4.28 20.52 -6.14
C PRO A 35 4.88 21.21 -4.92
N GLU A 36 4.68 22.53 -4.79
CA GLU A 36 5.15 23.29 -3.64
C GLU A 36 4.60 22.77 -2.30
N MET A 37 3.42 22.12 -2.27
CA MET A 37 2.84 21.55 -1.06
C MET A 37 3.70 20.44 -0.45
N PHE A 38 4.52 19.75 -1.26
CA PHE A 38 5.40 18.67 -0.80
C PHE A 38 6.78 19.19 -0.35
N GLY A 39 7.04 20.48 -0.47
CA GLY A 39 8.25 21.13 0.05
C GLY A 39 8.19 21.36 1.55
N ARG A 40 9.30 21.13 2.26
CA ARG A 40 9.42 21.46 3.69
C ARG A 40 9.38 22.98 3.89
N ALA A 41 8.43 23.45 4.66
CA ALA A 41 8.23 24.86 4.99
C ALA A 41 7.83 24.99 6.47
N PRO A 42 8.12 26.12 7.15
CA PRO A 42 7.72 26.32 8.54
C PRO A 42 6.19 26.21 8.67
N GLY A 43 5.73 25.40 9.63
CA GLY A 43 4.29 25.13 9.84
C GLY A 43 3.69 24.06 8.91
N ARG A 44 4.47 23.52 7.97
CA ARG A 44 4.03 22.43 7.09
C ARG A 44 4.63 21.10 7.50
N VAL A 45 3.76 20.13 7.77
CA VAL A 45 4.16 18.74 8.05
C VAL A 45 4.14 17.95 6.75
N VAL A 46 5.31 17.45 6.34
CA VAL A 46 5.47 16.53 5.21
C VAL A 46 6.07 15.24 5.75
N GLU A 47 5.33 14.15 5.63
CA GLU A 47 5.81 12.81 6.02
C GLU A 47 6.36 12.08 4.80
N GLU A 48 7.52 11.45 4.95
CA GLU A 48 8.22 10.76 3.88
C GLU A 48 8.44 9.30 4.25
N PHE A 49 8.02 8.38 3.37
CA PHE A 49 8.18 6.94 3.57
C PHE A 49 8.85 6.29 2.37
N LYS A 50 9.97 5.58 2.61
CA LYS A 50 10.74 4.91 1.56
C LYS A 50 10.41 3.42 1.51
N LEU A 51 9.89 2.98 0.38
CA LEU A 51 9.65 1.56 0.08
C LEU A 51 10.77 1.00 -0.79
N ARG A 52 11.15 -0.25 -0.54
CA ARG A 52 12.05 -1.01 -1.43
C ARG A 52 11.23 -2.02 -2.22
N VAL A 53 11.62 -2.22 -3.47
CA VAL A 53 11.04 -3.26 -4.32
C VAL A 53 11.74 -4.58 -4.05
N ILE A 54 10.95 -5.65 -3.89
CA ILE A 54 11.46 -7.01 -3.78
C ILE A 54 10.69 -7.84 -4.80
N TYR A 55 11.43 -8.53 -5.66
CA TYR A 55 10.82 -9.47 -6.60
C TYR A 55 10.68 -10.83 -5.91
N ILE A 56 9.46 -11.38 -5.97
CA ILE A 56 9.18 -12.74 -5.50
C ILE A 56 8.83 -13.57 -6.73
N PRO A 57 9.62 -14.61 -7.06
CA PRO A 57 9.30 -15.48 -8.18
C PRO A 57 7.99 -16.21 -7.91
N ALA A 58 7.16 -16.36 -8.94
CA ALA A 58 5.94 -17.15 -8.86
C ALA A 58 6.29 -18.61 -8.55
N ASN A 59 5.51 -19.24 -7.66
CA ASN A 59 5.60 -20.68 -7.46
C ASN A 59 5.18 -21.38 -8.77
N PRO A 60 5.87 -22.44 -9.22
CA PRO A 60 5.50 -23.12 -10.46
C PRO A 60 4.02 -23.54 -10.39
N PRO A 61 3.26 -23.38 -11.50
CA PRO A 61 1.88 -23.86 -11.54
C PRO A 61 1.90 -25.35 -11.21
N SER A 62 1.09 -25.77 -10.22
CA SER A 62 0.93 -27.19 -9.93
C SER A 62 0.55 -27.91 -11.23
N PRO A 63 1.09 -29.11 -11.50
CA PRO A 63 0.73 -29.89 -12.68
C PRO A 63 -0.79 -30.05 -12.72
N VAL A 64 -1.43 -29.34 -13.65
CA VAL A 64 -2.83 -29.58 -13.97
C VAL A 64 -2.84 -30.89 -14.72
N PRO A 65 -3.56 -31.93 -14.26
CA PRO A 65 -3.76 -33.13 -15.06
C PRO A 65 -4.33 -32.70 -16.41
N GLU A 66 -3.58 -32.94 -17.49
CA GLU A 66 -4.09 -32.78 -18.84
C GLU A 66 -5.21 -33.81 -19.00
N GLY A 67 -6.45 -33.34 -18.79
CA GLY A 67 -7.63 -34.05 -19.21
C GLY A 67 -7.60 -34.11 -20.73
N ASP A 68 -7.63 -35.34 -21.22
CA ASP A 68 -8.02 -35.77 -22.55
C ASP A 68 -8.93 -34.76 -23.26
N GLU A 69 -8.41 -34.19 -24.35
CA GLU A 69 -9.11 -33.29 -25.25
C GLU A 69 -10.20 -34.08 -25.99
N GLU A 70 -11.42 -34.12 -25.44
CA GLU A 70 -12.62 -34.30 -26.26
C GLU A 70 -13.21 -32.94 -26.60
N GLU A 71 -13.03 -32.60 -27.87
CA GLU A 71 -13.67 -31.55 -28.65
C GLU A 71 -15.16 -31.38 -28.29
N ILE A 72 -15.51 -30.27 -27.62
CA ILE A 72 -16.90 -29.82 -27.54
C ILE A 72 -16.98 -28.40 -28.10
N ALA A 73 -17.72 -28.32 -29.19
CA ALA A 73 -17.88 -27.20 -30.08
C ALA A 73 -18.39 -25.90 -29.43
N ASP A 74 -17.88 -24.80 -29.99
CA ASP A 74 -18.44 -23.45 -30.08
C ASP A 74 -19.82 -23.22 -29.43
N MET A 75 -19.84 -22.55 -28.27
CA MET A 75 -21.00 -21.76 -27.85
C MET A 75 -20.59 -20.34 -27.44
N GLU A 76 -21.27 -19.43 -28.10
CA GLU A 76 -21.20 -17.98 -28.15
C GLU A 76 -21.19 -17.27 -26.78
N VAL A 77 -20.38 -16.21 -26.74
CA VAL A 77 -20.10 -15.33 -25.59
C VAL A 77 -21.31 -14.45 -25.26
N ASP A 78 -21.76 -14.43 -24.00
CA ASP A 78 -22.65 -13.39 -23.48
C ASP A 78 -21.90 -12.48 -22.48
N HIS A 79 -21.48 -11.30 -22.95
CA HIS A 79 -20.55 -10.39 -22.28
C HIS A 79 -21.26 -9.13 -21.72
N GLU A 80 -22.53 -9.22 -21.31
CA GLU A 80 -23.29 -8.05 -20.81
C GLU A 80 -23.27 -7.84 -19.29
N VAL A 81 -23.00 -8.87 -18.47
CA VAL A 81 -23.15 -8.74 -17.00
C VAL A 81 -22.02 -7.92 -16.33
N PHE A 82 -20.82 -7.91 -16.91
CA PHE A 82 -19.65 -7.24 -16.29
C PHE A 82 -19.60 -5.73 -16.56
N ARG A 83 -20.23 -5.23 -17.63
CA ARG A 83 -20.26 -3.79 -17.91
C ARG A 83 -21.31 -3.05 -17.09
N GLN A 84 -22.41 -3.70 -16.73
CA GLN A 84 -23.49 -3.05 -15.99
C GLN A 84 -23.05 -2.60 -14.58
N SER A 85 -22.12 -3.34 -13.93
CA SER A 85 -21.63 -2.98 -12.59
C SER A 85 -20.67 -1.78 -12.56
N MET A 86 -20.04 -1.45 -13.69
CA MET A 86 -19.11 -0.31 -13.76
C MET A 86 -19.81 1.01 -14.11
N ILE A 87 -20.97 0.96 -14.77
CA ILE A 87 -21.66 2.16 -15.28
C ILE A 87 -22.61 2.77 -14.23
N ASP A 88 -23.18 1.97 -13.33
CA ASP A 88 -24.06 2.46 -12.26
C ASP A 88 -23.35 3.26 -11.16
N ALA A 89 -22.02 3.13 -11.04
CA ALA A 89 -21.23 3.91 -10.08
C ALA A 89 -20.97 5.36 -10.53
N ALA A 90 -21.17 5.67 -11.81
CA ALA A 90 -20.80 6.97 -12.41
C ALA A 90 -21.98 7.93 -12.62
N SER A 91 -23.23 7.53 -12.30
CA SER A 91 -24.43 8.36 -12.54
C SER A 91 -25.15 8.73 -11.26
N ARG A 92 -24.52 9.53 -10.37
CA ARG A 92 -25.29 10.24 -9.32
C ARG A 92 -24.61 11.51 -8.80
N GLN A 93 -24.37 12.46 -9.69
CA GLN A 93 -24.19 13.88 -9.36
C GLN A 93 -24.60 14.64 -10.62
N GLU A 94 -25.83 15.16 -10.70
CA GLU A 94 -26.31 16.51 -10.35
C GLU A 94 -27.78 16.52 -10.88
N TYR A 95 -28.84 17.10 -10.28
CA TYR A 95 -29.22 18.52 -10.24
C TYR A 95 -30.35 18.74 -9.19
N ALA A 96 -30.48 19.99 -8.77
CA ALA A 96 -31.32 20.54 -7.71
C ALA A 96 -32.86 20.38 -7.87
N SER A 97 -33.57 20.24 -6.73
CA SER A 97 -34.63 21.15 -6.22
C SER A 97 -35.47 20.47 -5.10
N GLY A 98 -35.70 21.14 -3.97
CA GLY A 98 -36.59 20.70 -2.88
C GLY A 98 -38.09 20.88 -3.21
N PRO A 99 -39.06 20.81 -2.24
CA PRO A 99 -38.93 20.75 -0.77
C PRO A 99 -39.84 19.73 -0.05
N GLN A 100 -39.57 19.54 1.26
CA GLN A 100 -40.48 19.17 2.36
C GLN A 100 -41.26 17.83 2.35
N ALA A 101 -41.06 17.04 3.41
CA ALA A 101 -42.07 16.68 4.42
C ALA A 101 -41.84 15.25 4.97
N SER A 102 -41.55 15.20 6.28
CA SER A 102 -41.99 14.19 7.25
C SER A 102 -42.20 12.75 6.79
N HIS A 103 -41.44 11.82 7.37
CA HIS A 103 -42.02 10.76 8.19
C HIS A 103 -40.94 9.99 8.96
N ASP A 104 -41.12 9.90 10.27
CA ASP A 104 -40.40 9.00 11.16
C ASP A 104 -40.59 7.53 10.78
N LYS A 105 -39.66 6.70 11.30
CA LYS A 105 -39.68 5.23 11.41
C LYS A 105 -39.13 4.50 10.18
N ASP A 106 -37.96 3.88 10.31
CA ASP A 106 -37.90 2.55 10.91
C ASP A 106 -36.43 2.11 11.04
N ALA A 107 -36.01 1.87 12.27
CA ALA A 107 -34.78 1.20 12.57
C ALA A 107 -35.07 -0.30 12.54
N SER A 108 -34.78 -0.96 11.42
CA SER A 108 -34.33 -2.36 11.34
C SER A 108 -34.64 -2.92 9.95
N THR A 109 -33.67 -2.86 9.06
CA THR A 109 -33.40 -3.97 8.14
C THR A 109 -31.91 -3.95 7.86
N VAL A 110 -31.14 -4.27 8.90
CA VAL A 110 -29.72 -4.54 8.72
C VAL A 110 -29.64 -5.90 8.04
N LYS A 111 -29.35 -5.90 6.74
CA LYS A 111 -29.03 -7.14 6.02
C LYS A 111 -27.92 -7.86 6.79
N PRO A 112 -28.04 -9.16 7.08
CA PRO A 112 -27.06 -9.89 7.91
C PRO A 112 -25.65 -9.84 7.33
N GLU A 113 -25.53 -9.60 6.03
CA GLU A 113 -24.25 -9.40 5.33
C GLU A 113 -23.52 -8.13 5.76
N VAL A 114 -24.22 -7.02 6.00
CA VAL A 114 -23.62 -5.74 6.41
C VAL A 114 -23.00 -5.88 7.81
N VAL A 115 -23.62 -6.65 8.70
CA VAL A 115 -23.07 -6.94 10.03
C VAL A 115 -21.74 -7.70 9.93
N LYS A 116 -21.65 -8.65 9.00
CA LYS A 116 -20.44 -9.45 8.78
C LYS A 116 -19.26 -8.57 8.33
N TYR A 117 -19.46 -7.70 7.33
CA TYR A 117 -18.40 -6.82 6.85
C TYR A 117 -18.02 -5.73 7.86
N VAL A 118 -18.96 -5.26 8.68
CA VAL A 118 -18.68 -4.31 9.78
C VAL A 118 -17.83 -4.98 10.87
N ALA A 119 -18.13 -6.23 11.22
CA ALA A 119 -17.34 -6.99 12.19
C ALA A 119 -15.92 -7.30 11.69
N GLU A 120 -15.79 -7.67 10.41
CA GLU A 120 -14.51 -7.96 9.78
C GLU A 120 -13.62 -6.71 9.65
N ASN A 121 -14.19 -5.57 9.22
CA ASN A 121 -13.46 -4.30 9.20
C ASN A 121 -12.94 -3.89 10.58
N LYS A 122 -13.75 -4.09 11.63
CA LYS A 122 -13.33 -3.80 13.01
C LYS A 122 -12.15 -4.67 13.44
N LYS A 123 -12.13 -5.94 13.03
CA LYS A 123 -10.98 -6.84 13.28
C LYS A 123 -9.73 -6.39 12.54
N LEU A 124 -9.87 -6.04 11.26
CA LEU A 124 -8.75 -5.56 10.44
C LEU A 124 -8.13 -4.28 11.02
N GLN A 125 -8.96 -3.36 11.52
CA GLN A 125 -8.49 -2.16 12.21
C GLN A 125 -7.65 -2.50 13.45
N GLN A 126 -8.10 -3.48 14.25
CA GLN A 126 -7.38 -3.93 15.44
C GLN A 126 -6.03 -4.59 15.08
N GLU A 127 -5.96 -5.35 13.99
CA GLU A 127 -4.69 -5.93 13.51
C GLU A 127 -3.70 -4.86 13.01
N LEU A 128 -4.20 -3.81 12.35
CA LEU A 128 -3.36 -2.69 11.91
C LEU A 128 -2.79 -1.90 13.09
N GLU A 129 -3.57 -1.67 14.15
CA GLU A 129 -3.08 -1.01 15.37
C GLU A 129 -1.95 -1.80 16.02
N GLN A 130 -2.10 -3.13 16.16
CA GLN A 130 -1.06 -4.00 16.71
C GLN A 130 0.22 -4.00 15.87
N LEU A 131 0.10 -4.02 14.54
CA LEU A 131 1.26 -3.94 13.66
C LEU A 131 1.93 -2.57 13.71
N SER A 132 1.16 -1.50 13.87
CA SER A 132 1.67 -0.13 13.99
C SER A 132 2.51 0.05 15.26
N GLU A 133 2.05 -0.48 16.39
CA GLU A 133 2.75 -0.45 17.67
C GLU A 133 4.07 -1.24 17.59
N ARG A 134 4.04 -2.40 16.92
CA ARG A 134 5.26 -3.17 16.64
C ARG A 134 6.24 -2.41 15.77
N ARG A 135 5.77 -1.65 14.79
CA ARG A 135 6.61 -0.83 13.89
C ARG A 135 7.25 0.36 14.60
N GLN A 136 6.55 0.97 15.57
CA GLN A 136 7.08 2.09 16.36
C GLN A 136 8.26 1.67 17.25
N SER A 137 8.34 0.40 17.66
CA SER A 137 9.50 -0.14 18.40
C SER A 137 10.76 -0.41 17.55
N LEU A 138 10.68 -0.30 16.21
CA LEU A 138 11.82 -0.46 15.29
C LEU A 138 12.51 0.88 14.96
N GLY A 139 12.40 1.88 15.84
CA GLY A 139 12.85 3.25 15.60
C GLY A 139 14.24 3.57 16.15
N GLY A 140 15.27 3.35 15.35
CA GLY A 140 16.54 4.10 15.44
C GLY A 140 17.75 3.37 16.02
N PHE A 141 18.95 3.80 15.60
CA PHE A 141 20.21 3.36 16.20
C PHE A 141 20.22 3.73 17.68
N SER A 142 20.46 2.75 18.56
CA SER A 142 20.58 3.00 20.00
C SER A 142 21.63 4.08 20.25
N ARG A 143 21.34 5.05 21.12
CA ARG A 143 22.32 6.08 21.54
C ARG A 143 23.60 5.43 22.09
N THR A 144 23.48 4.26 22.73
CA THR A 144 24.63 3.48 23.20
C THR A 144 25.47 2.93 22.05
N PHE A 145 24.84 2.51 20.95
CA PHE A 145 25.53 2.01 19.76
C PHE A 145 26.36 3.11 19.10
N VAL A 146 25.83 4.33 18.99
CA VAL A 146 26.56 5.48 18.45
C VAL A 146 27.79 5.83 19.30
N LEU A 147 27.64 5.85 20.62
CA LEU A 147 28.76 6.10 21.55
C LEU A 147 29.84 5.01 21.46
N LEU A 148 29.43 3.73 21.33
CA LEU A 148 30.36 2.61 21.20
C LEU A 148 31.22 2.73 19.93
N VAL A 149 30.59 3.01 18.79
CA VAL A 149 31.31 3.17 17.51
C VAL A 149 32.27 4.36 17.57
N PHE A 150 31.87 5.47 18.20
CA PHE A 150 32.73 6.64 18.39
C PHE A 150 33.97 6.30 19.24
N LEU A 151 33.78 5.64 20.39
CA LEU A 151 34.89 5.24 21.27
C LEU A 151 35.85 4.27 20.57
N LEU A 152 35.33 3.28 19.86
CA LEU A 152 36.13 2.33 19.08
C LEU A 152 36.96 3.05 18.00
N SER A 153 36.38 4.05 17.33
CA SER A 153 37.08 4.84 16.32
C SER A 153 38.27 5.61 16.91
N VAL A 154 38.10 6.20 18.10
CA VAL A 154 39.17 6.90 18.84
C VAL A 154 40.26 5.92 19.29
N LEU A 155 39.88 4.77 19.83
CA LEU A 155 40.81 3.71 20.26
C LEU A 155 41.67 3.19 19.09
N VAL A 156 41.05 2.94 17.94
CA VAL A 156 41.76 2.50 16.72
C VAL A 156 42.69 3.61 16.21
N GLY A 157 42.23 4.87 16.20
CA GLY A 157 43.06 6.01 15.82
C GLY A 157 44.27 6.19 16.74
N TYR A 158 44.08 5.99 18.05
CA TYR A 158 45.17 6.03 19.03
C TYR A 158 46.17 4.89 18.83
N TRP A 159 45.68 3.67 18.58
CA TRP A 159 46.53 2.51 18.28
C TRP A 159 47.35 2.67 17.00
N MET A 160 46.76 3.25 15.95
CA MET A 160 47.47 3.54 14.70
C MET A 160 48.50 4.66 14.85
N THR A 161 48.22 5.67 15.67
CA THR A 161 49.12 6.82 15.88
C THR A 161 50.25 6.49 16.88
N GLY A 162 50.00 5.59 17.83
CA GLY A 162 50.96 5.16 18.85
C GLY A 162 52.06 4.22 18.37
N ARG A 163 52.00 3.72 17.13
CA ARG A 163 53.05 2.89 16.50
C ARG A 163 54.01 3.73 15.65
N LYS A 164 54.61 4.76 16.25
CA LYS A 164 55.86 5.34 15.75
C LYS A 164 56.99 4.97 16.69
N VAL A 165 57.58 3.81 16.47
CA VAL A 165 58.91 3.39 16.94
C VAL A 165 59.65 2.85 15.74
#